data_AF-A0A3C2AY60-F1
#
_entry.id   AF-A0A3C2AY60-F1
#
_cell.length_a   1.000
_cell.length_b   1.000
_cell.length_c   1.000
_cell.angle_alpha   90.00
_cell.angle_beta   90.00
_cell.angle_gamma   90.00
#
_symmetry.space_group_name_H-M   'P 1'
#
loop_
_entity.id
_entity.type
_entity.pdbx_description
1 polymer ?
#
loop_
_entity_poly.entity_id
_entity_poly.type
_entity_poly.pdbx_seq_one_letter_code
_entity_poly.pdbx_strand_id
1 'polypeptide(L)'
;AARSGADLSDYSDSEMLDPHLYHLFPAFAPWAGIGQPLVYRWRPGPTPDTSYMDVYRMAPVPDGQPRPEPAACQRLTLEQSWHDAQGIGQLADVFEQDMSNFPKVQAGLKSRGKKGVTFGNYQEARLRLIHRNIDDCILRGLQAEGRSTSEVEPFLVPEG
;
A
#
# COMPACT_ATOMS: atom_id res chain seq x y z
N ALA A 1 -6.99 -15.49 19.19
CA ALA A 1 -7.18 -16.88 18.71
C ALA A 1 -8.63 -17.40 18.74
N ALA A 2 -9.58 -16.87 19.54
CA ALA A 2 -10.89 -17.53 19.74
C ALA A 2 -12.08 -17.10 18.84
N ARG A 3 -11.89 -16.55 17.63
CA ARG A 3 -13.02 -15.99 16.84
C ARG A 3 -13.19 -16.49 15.40
N SER A 4 -12.25 -17.25 14.83
CA SER A 4 -12.34 -17.72 13.45
C SER A 4 -13.05 -19.07 13.30
N GLY A 5 -13.08 -19.91 14.34
CA GLY A 5 -13.57 -21.29 14.23
C GLY A 5 -12.68 -22.19 13.36
N ALA A 6 -11.45 -21.76 13.07
CA ALA A 6 -10.42 -22.53 12.37
C ALA A 6 -9.38 -23.01 13.39
N ASP A 7 -8.86 -24.23 13.22
CA ASP A 7 -7.73 -24.72 13.98
C ASP A 7 -6.46 -23.99 13.54
N LEU A 8 -5.83 -23.31 14.51
CA LEU A 8 -4.63 -22.52 14.34
C LEU A 8 -3.49 -23.01 15.23
N SER A 9 -3.59 -24.24 15.75
CA SER A 9 -2.63 -24.81 16.72
C SER A 9 -1.21 -24.96 16.17
N ASP A 10 -1.06 -25.10 14.85
CA ASP A 10 0.24 -25.25 14.18
C ASP A 10 0.87 -23.91 13.76
N TYR A 11 0.22 -22.76 13.99
CA TYR A 11 0.78 -21.44 13.66
C TYR A 11 1.60 -20.88 14.82
N SER A 12 2.70 -20.21 14.48
CA SER A 12 3.56 -19.57 15.48
C SER A 12 2.89 -18.34 16.10
N ASP A 13 3.29 -17.97 17.31
CA ASP A 13 2.87 -16.71 17.95
C ASP A 13 3.14 -15.50 17.05
N SER A 14 4.24 -15.53 16.29
CA SER A 14 4.61 -14.48 15.36
C SER A 14 3.60 -14.34 14.21
N GLU A 15 3.16 -15.45 13.60
CA GLU A 15 2.10 -15.41 12.58
C GLU A 15 0.75 -14.99 13.15
N MET A 16 0.51 -15.29 14.43
CA MET A 16 -0.74 -14.99 15.11
C MET A 16 -0.85 -13.55 15.59
N LEU A 17 0.27 -12.91 15.98
CA LEU A 17 0.29 -11.64 16.70
C LEU A 17 1.10 -10.55 16.02
N ASP A 18 2.19 -10.89 15.33
CA ASP A 18 3.12 -9.87 14.83
C ASP A 18 2.60 -9.24 13.53
N PRO A 19 2.79 -7.91 13.36
CA PRO A 19 2.30 -7.18 12.20
C PRO A 19 3.34 -7.25 11.06
N HIS A 20 3.45 -8.41 10.42
CA HIS A 20 4.38 -8.65 9.32
C HIS A 20 3.92 -8.05 8.00
N LEU A 21 4.26 -6.78 7.73
CA LEU A 21 3.98 -6.14 6.45
C LEU A 21 5.10 -6.39 5.44
N TYR A 22 4.76 -7.03 4.33
CA TYR A 22 5.63 -7.13 3.17
C TYR A 22 5.31 -6.03 2.16
N HIS A 23 6.33 -5.49 1.51
CA HIS A 23 6.18 -4.57 0.39
C HIS A 23 6.68 -5.24 -0.89
N LEU A 24 5.75 -5.59 -1.76
CA LEU A 24 6.02 -6.17 -3.06
C LEU A 24 5.87 -5.07 -4.12
N PHE A 25 7.00 -4.71 -4.71
CA PHE A 25 7.03 -3.78 -5.83
C PHE A 25 6.19 -4.34 -7.00
N PRO A 26 5.37 -3.52 -7.69
CA PRO A 26 5.35 -2.05 -7.61
C PRO A 26 4.43 -1.44 -6.54
N ALA A 27 3.36 -2.11 -6.13
CA ALA A 27 2.32 -1.47 -5.32
C ALA A 27 1.41 -2.46 -4.58
N PHE A 28 1.95 -3.57 -4.07
CA PHE A 28 1.20 -4.58 -3.34
C PHE A 28 1.83 -4.82 -1.96
N ALA A 29 1.02 -4.76 -0.89
CA ALA A 29 1.53 -4.88 0.47
C ALA A 29 0.61 -5.75 1.35
N PRO A 30 0.85 -7.07 1.40
CA PRO A 30 0.12 -7.97 2.29
C PRO A 30 0.72 -7.96 3.70
N TRP A 31 -0.16 -7.94 4.70
CA TRP A 31 0.19 -8.33 6.06
C TRP A 31 0.11 -9.85 6.17
N ALA A 32 1.23 -10.51 6.40
CA ALA A 32 1.33 -11.97 6.41
C ALA A 32 1.01 -12.59 7.78
N GLY A 33 0.06 -12.02 8.52
CA GLY A 33 -0.36 -12.49 9.83
C GLY A 33 -1.84 -12.84 9.88
N ILE A 34 -2.22 -13.75 10.76
CA ILE A 34 -3.62 -14.16 10.98
C ILE A 34 -4.36 -13.16 11.88
N GLY A 35 -3.65 -12.49 12.79
CA GLY A 35 -4.23 -11.50 13.70
C GLY A 35 -4.70 -10.23 12.99
N GLN A 36 -3.98 -9.81 11.94
CA GLN A 36 -4.29 -8.63 11.11
C GLN A 36 -4.13 -8.97 9.61
N PRO A 37 -5.06 -9.74 9.05
CA PRO A 37 -4.94 -10.28 7.68
C PRO A 37 -5.41 -9.27 6.63
N LEU A 38 -4.74 -8.11 6.59
CA LEU A 38 -5.01 -7.04 5.63
C LEU A 38 -4.12 -7.19 4.40
N VAL A 39 -4.62 -6.76 3.25
CA VAL A 39 -3.81 -6.63 2.05
C VAL A 39 -4.11 -5.29 1.40
N TYR A 40 -3.06 -4.54 1.07
CA TYR A 40 -3.16 -3.27 0.36
C TYR A 40 -2.67 -3.41 -1.07
N ARG A 41 -3.36 -2.71 -1.98
CA ARG A 41 -2.87 -2.52 -3.34
C ARG A 41 -3.16 -1.09 -3.80
N TRP A 42 -2.15 -0.43 -4.36
CA TRP A 42 -2.33 0.89 -4.96
C TRP A 42 -2.27 0.79 -6.48
N ARG A 43 -3.31 1.31 -7.15
CA ARG A 43 -3.39 1.33 -8.62
C ARG A 43 -3.43 2.77 -9.11
N PRO A 44 -2.73 3.11 -10.21
CA PRO A 44 -2.85 4.44 -10.80
C PRO A 44 -4.30 4.79 -11.13
N GLY A 45 -4.67 6.04 -10.88
CA GLY A 45 -5.94 6.61 -11.29
C GLY A 45 -5.88 7.22 -12.70
N PRO A 46 -6.94 7.95 -13.11
CA PRO A 46 -6.98 8.63 -14.40
C PRO A 46 -5.96 9.77 -14.56
N THR A 47 -5.44 10.30 -13.46
CA THR A 47 -4.44 11.38 -13.45
C THR A 47 -3.27 11.02 -12.53
N PRO A 48 -2.11 11.67 -12.67
CA PRO A 48 -1.00 11.52 -11.72
C PRO A 48 -1.34 11.90 -10.26
N ASP A 49 -2.48 12.56 -10.03
CA ASP A 49 -2.94 13.00 -8.71
C ASP A 49 -3.91 12.03 -8.04
N THR A 50 -4.27 10.96 -8.73
CA THR A 50 -5.31 10.04 -8.26
C THR A 50 -4.79 8.61 -8.27
N SER A 51 -5.24 7.84 -7.29
CA SER A 51 -4.97 6.40 -7.22
C SER A 51 -6.17 5.70 -6.60
N TYR A 52 -6.28 4.39 -6.86
CA TYR A 52 -7.16 3.51 -6.13
C TYR A 52 -6.37 2.81 -5.05
N MET A 53 -6.83 2.89 -3.80
CA MET A 53 -6.35 2.06 -2.70
C MET A 53 -7.34 0.92 -2.50
N ASP A 54 -6.97 -0.28 -2.93
CA ASP A 54 -7.74 -1.47 -2.65
C ASP A 54 -7.32 -2.00 -1.27
N VAL A 55 -8.30 -2.25 -0.39
CA VAL A 55 -8.10 -2.85 0.94
C VAL A 55 -8.86 -4.17 0.98
N TYR A 56 -8.14 -5.27 1.16
CA TYR A 56 -8.73 -6.59 1.36
C TYR A 56 -8.60 -6.97 2.83
N ARG A 57 -9.71 -7.39 3.42
CA ARG A 57 -9.73 -8.00 4.75
C ARG A 57 -9.98 -9.49 4.59
N MET A 58 -8.94 -10.28 4.86
CA MET A 58 -9.00 -11.73 4.75
C MET A 58 -9.40 -12.34 6.09
N ALA A 59 -9.81 -13.60 6.10
CA ALA A 59 -10.03 -14.35 7.33
C ALA A 59 -9.79 -15.84 7.05
N PRO A 60 -9.34 -16.62 8.05
CA PRO A 60 -9.34 -18.07 7.94
C PRO A 60 -10.76 -18.59 7.67
N VAL A 61 -10.85 -19.63 6.83
CA VAL A 61 -12.10 -20.37 6.65
C VAL A 61 -12.28 -21.27 7.88
N PRO A 62 -13.44 -21.25 8.57
CA PRO A 62 -13.67 -22.14 9.71
C PRO A 62 -13.56 -23.62 9.31
N ASP A 63 -13.16 -24.46 10.25
CA ASP A 63 -12.95 -25.89 9.97
C ASP A 63 -14.24 -26.57 9.51
N GLY A 64 -14.11 -27.41 8.48
CA GLY A 64 -15.25 -28.14 7.90
C GLY A 64 -16.27 -27.27 7.16
N GLN A 65 -16.07 -25.95 7.06
CA GLN A 65 -16.93 -25.07 6.27
C GLN A 65 -16.39 -24.91 4.84
N PRO A 66 -17.27 -24.77 3.83
CA PRO A 66 -16.83 -24.42 2.49
C PRO A 66 -16.24 -23.00 2.48
N ARG A 67 -15.27 -22.76 1.60
CA ARG A 67 -14.75 -21.41 1.37
C ARG A 67 -15.90 -20.52 0.86
N PRO A 68 -16.17 -19.36 1.47
CA PRO A 68 -17.22 -18.47 1.01
C PRO A 68 -16.86 -17.86 -0.36
N GLU A 69 -17.89 -17.44 -1.08
CA GLU A 69 -17.71 -16.60 -2.27
C GLU A 69 -16.98 -15.30 -1.91
N PRO A 70 -16.23 -14.70 -2.85
CA PRO A 70 -15.59 -13.41 -2.63
C PRO A 70 -16.58 -12.34 -2.17
N ALA A 71 -16.17 -11.52 -1.20
CA ALA A 71 -16.99 -10.39 -0.75
C ALA A 71 -17.25 -9.41 -1.91
N ALA A 72 -18.44 -8.78 -1.89
CA ALA A 72 -18.76 -7.73 -2.85
C ALA A 72 -17.77 -6.58 -2.73
N CYS A 73 -17.28 -6.09 -3.87
CA CYS A 73 -16.39 -4.93 -3.91
C CYS A 73 -17.20 -3.65 -3.67
N GLN A 74 -16.93 -2.97 -2.56
CA GLN A 74 -17.43 -1.62 -2.33
C GLN A 74 -16.37 -0.60 -2.75
N ARG A 75 -16.75 0.32 -3.63
CA ARG A 75 -15.89 1.40 -4.09
C ARG A 75 -16.40 2.71 -3.54
N LEU A 76 -15.57 3.38 -2.74
CA LEU A 76 -15.83 4.72 -2.23
C LEU A 76 -15.38 5.79 -3.24
N THR A 77 -16.04 6.95 -3.24
CA THR A 77 -15.53 8.18 -3.86
C THR A 77 -14.57 8.91 -2.92
N LEU A 78 -13.91 9.97 -3.40
CA LEU A 78 -12.96 10.75 -2.58
C LEU A 78 -13.66 11.53 -1.46
N GLU A 79 -14.95 11.80 -1.60
CA GLU A 79 -15.79 12.54 -0.65
C GLU A 79 -16.47 11.64 0.37
N GLN A 80 -16.49 10.33 0.12
CA GLN A 80 -17.07 9.35 1.04
C GLN A 80 -16.11 9.03 2.18
N SER A 81 -16.68 8.80 3.36
CA SER A 81 -15.90 8.39 4.52
C SER A 81 -15.54 6.91 4.44
N TRP A 82 -14.36 6.55 4.92
CA TRP A 82 -14.00 5.15 5.18
C TRP A 82 -14.93 4.49 6.19
N HIS A 83 -15.66 5.25 7.02
CA HIS A 83 -16.71 4.71 7.90
C HIS A 83 -17.89 4.12 7.11
N ASP A 84 -18.09 4.53 5.86
CA ASP A 84 -19.11 3.96 4.99
C ASP A 84 -18.70 2.57 4.45
N ALA A 85 -17.43 2.18 4.57
CA ALA A 85 -16.94 0.88 4.12
C ALA A 85 -17.41 -0.25 5.03
N GLN A 86 -18.25 -1.14 4.48
CA GLN A 86 -18.76 -2.28 5.21
C GLN A 86 -17.63 -3.24 5.60
N GLY A 87 -17.56 -3.59 6.88
CA GLY A 87 -16.62 -4.58 7.40
C GLY A 87 -15.20 -4.06 7.68
N ILE A 88 -14.94 -2.77 7.48
CA ILE A 88 -13.64 -2.15 7.78
C ILE A 88 -13.38 -2.02 9.29
N GLY A 89 -14.46 -1.87 10.07
CA GLY A 89 -14.41 -1.76 11.53
C GLY A 89 -13.58 -0.56 12.01
N GLN A 90 -12.81 -0.76 13.08
CA GLN A 90 -11.98 0.30 13.70
C GLN A 90 -10.83 0.80 12.81
N LEU A 91 -10.54 0.13 11.69
CA LEU A 91 -9.53 0.62 10.74
C LEU A 91 -9.99 1.86 9.97
N ALA A 92 -11.31 2.13 9.93
CA ALA A 92 -11.84 3.36 9.33
C ALA A 92 -11.16 4.61 9.91
N ASP A 93 -11.04 4.70 11.23
CA ASP A 93 -10.42 5.84 11.92
C ASP A 93 -8.97 6.06 11.49
N VAL A 94 -8.21 4.98 11.28
CA VAL A 94 -6.82 5.05 10.83
C VAL A 94 -6.75 5.52 9.38
N PHE A 95 -7.60 4.99 8.50
CA PHE A 95 -7.63 5.43 7.11
C PHE A 95 -8.10 6.88 6.97
N GLU A 96 -9.03 7.35 7.79
CA GLU A 96 -9.44 8.75 7.82
C GLU A 96 -8.26 9.67 8.15
N GLN A 97 -7.41 9.28 9.11
CA GLN A 97 -6.20 10.03 9.44
C GLN A 97 -5.26 10.14 8.23
N ASP A 98 -5.02 9.03 7.52
CA ASP A 98 -4.19 9.00 6.32
C ASP A 98 -4.79 9.84 5.18
N MET A 99 -6.09 9.69 4.92
CA MET A 99 -6.79 10.44 3.86
C MET A 99 -6.78 11.95 4.13
N SER A 100 -6.79 12.38 5.40
CA SER A 100 -6.65 13.79 5.76
C SER A 100 -5.25 14.36 5.46
N ASN A 101 -4.24 13.50 5.30
CA ASN A 101 -2.85 13.88 5.09
C ASN A 101 -2.46 13.88 3.61
N PHE A 102 -2.93 12.90 2.81
CA PHE A 102 -2.52 12.75 1.40
C PHE A 102 -2.70 14.02 0.55
N PRO A 103 -3.83 14.76 0.60
CA PRO A 103 -3.97 15.99 -0.17
C PRO A 103 -2.94 17.06 0.20
N LYS A 104 -2.53 17.12 1.48
CA LYS A 104 -1.53 18.08 1.98
C LYS A 104 -0.14 17.72 1.45
N VAL A 105 0.21 16.43 1.48
CA VAL A 105 1.47 15.93 0.90
C VAL A 105 1.50 16.22 -0.61
N GLN A 106 0.44 15.91 -1.34
CA GLN A 106 0.37 16.14 -2.79
C GLN A 106 0.49 17.63 -3.14
N ALA A 107 -0.17 18.51 -2.38
CA ALA A 107 -0.04 19.95 -2.55
C ALA A 107 1.41 20.43 -2.29
N GLY A 108 2.07 19.87 -1.27
CA GLY A 108 3.48 20.14 -0.97
C GLY A 108 4.41 19.72 -2.10
N LEU A 109 4.21 18.54 -2.68
CA LEU A 109 5.00 18.02 -3.81
C LEU A 109 4.87 18.87 -5.08
N LYS A 110 3.74 19.56 -5.26
CA LYS A 110 3.51 20.50 -6.37
C LYS A 110 4.00 21.92 -6.12
N SER A 111 4.45 22.22 -4.90
CA SER A 111 4.93 23.56 -4.56
C SER A 111 6.27 23.86 -5.25
N ARG A 112 6.54 25.14 -5.54
CA ARG A 112 7.79 25.56 -6.22
C ARG A 112 8.99 25.70 -5.28
N GLY A 113 8.80 25.50 -3.97
CA GLY A 113 9.80 25.84 -2.95
C GLY A 113 11.00 24.89 -2.90
N LYS A 114 10.86 23.66 -3.41
CA LYS A 114 11.91 22.65 -3.37
C LYS A 114 11.80 21.71 -4.57
N LYS A 115 12.95 21.42 -5.19
CA LYS A 115 13.05 20.42 -6.26
C LYS A 115 13.32 19.06 -5.62
N GLY A 116 12.29 18.21 -5.55
CA GLY A 116 12.39 16.83 -5.05
C GLY A 116 12.05 16.64 -3.57
N VAL A 117 12.11 15.38 -3.14
CA VAL A 117 11.76 14.92 -1.78
C VAL A 117 13.05 14.68 -0.99
N THR A 118 13.05 15.03 0.31
CA THR A 118 14.12 14.61 1.23
C THR A 118 13.57 13.53 2.12
N PHE A 119 14.29 12.43 2.20
CA PHE A 119 13.96 11.31 3.05
C PHE A 119 14.79 11.34 4.34
N GLY A 120 14.19 10.94 5.46
CA GLY A 120 14.86 10.66 6.70
C GLY A 120 15.81 9.48 6.57
N ASN A 121 17.03 9.64 7.07
CA ASN A 121 18.10 8.67 6.88
C ASN A 121 17.73 7.28 7.43
N TYR A 122 17.13 7.22 8.63
CA TYR A 122 16.86 5.97 9.34
C TYR A 122 15.46 5.38 9.07
N GLN A 123 14.41 6.21 9.15
CA GLN A 123 13.02 5.72 9.13
C GLN A 123 12.45 5.51 7.71
N GLU A 124 13.07 6.11 6.68
CA GLU A 124 12.51 6.14 5.33
C GLU A 124 13.35 5.38 4.29
N ALA A 125 14.18 4.43 4.74
CA ALA A 125 14.97 3.59 3.85
C ALA A 125 14.11 2.78 2.87
N ARG A 126 12.93 2.32 3.31
CA ARG A 126 11.97 1.59 2.44
C ARG A 126 11.36 2.49 1.36
N LEU A 127 11.10 3.76 1.67
CA LEU A 127 10.62 4.74 0.69
C LEU A 127 11.69 5.01 -0.37
N ARG A 128 12.94 5.24 0.05
CA ARG A 128 14.08 5.37 -0.87
C ARG A 128 14.22 4.15 -1.78
N LEU A 129 14.10 2.94 -1.22
CA LEU A 129 14.17 1.70 -2.00
C LEU A 129 13.06 1.61 -3.05
N ILE A 130 11.81 1.94 -2.71
CA ILE A 130 10.71 1.94 -3.69
C ILE A 130 11.00 2.94 -4.81
N HIS A 131 11.43 4.16 -4.51
CA HIS A 131 11.73 5.15 -5.54
C HIS A 131 12.89 4.71 -6.45
N ARG A 132 13.95 4.09 -5.91
CA ARG A 132 15.02 3.52 -6.75
C ARG A 132 14.52 2.41 -7.67
N ASN A 133 13.60 1.56 -7.19
CA ASN A 133 13.00 0.53 -8.05
C ASN A 133 12.13 1.17 -9.17
N ILE A 134 11.44 2.27 -8.88
CA ILE A 134 10.70 3.04 -9.90
C ILE A 134 11.67 3.59 -10.95
N ASP A 135 12.76 4.23 -10.50
CA ASP A 135 13.80 4.79 -11.36
C ASP A 135 14.39 3.72 -12.28
N ASP A 136 14.77 2.56 -11.72
CA ASP A 136 15.29 1.42 -12.48
C ASP A 136 14.30 0.93 -13.55
N CYS A 137 13.02 0.81 -13.20
CA CYS A 137 11.98 0.40 -14.16
C CYS A 137 11.82 1.41 -15.29
N ILE A 138 11.83 2.71 -14.98
CA ILE A 138 11.74 3.79 -15.98
C ILE A 138 12.96 3.76 -16.90
N LEU A 139 14.18 3.71 -16.33
CA LEU A 139 15.42 3.71 -17.10
C LEU A 139 15.51 2.50 -18.04
N ARG A 140 15.16 1.29 -17.55
CA ARG A 140 15.11 0.09 -18.38
C ARG A 140 14.08 0.21 -19.51
N GLY A 141 12.91 0.79 -19.23
CA GLY A 141 11.88 1.03 -20.24
C GLY A 141 12.34 1.99 -21.33
N LEU A 142 12.92 3.13 -20.95
CA LEU A 142 13.48 4.11 -21.89
C LEU A 142 14.58 3.49 -22.75
N GLN A 143 15.50 2.75 -22.15
CA GLN A 143 16.57 2.06 -22.87
C GLN A 143 16.02 1.04 -23.88
N ALA A 144 15.05 0.21 -23.46
CA ALA A 144 14.41 -0.77 -24.34
C ALA A 144 13.70 -0.12 -25.54
N GLU A 145 13.17 1.08 -25.36
CA GLU A 145 12.55 1.90 -26.42
C GLU A 145 13.55 2.76 -27.21
N GLY A 146 14.85 2.74 -26.87
CA GLY A 146 15.87 3.59 -27.50
C GLY A 146 15.69 5.08 -27.23
N ARG A 147 15.03 5.45 -26.12
CA ARG A 147 14.75 6.83 -25.72
C ARG A 147 15.83 7.37 -24.78
N SER A 148 16.04 8.68 -24.82
CA SER A 148 16.99 9.36 -23.92
C SER A 148 16.54 9.30 -22.45
N THR A 149 17.51 9.13 -21.55
CA THR A 149 17.32 9.20 -20.08
C THR A 149 17.44 10.61 -19.52
N SER A 150 17.87 11.58 -20.34
CA SER A 150 18.14 12.97 -19.92
C SER A 150 16.96 13.67 -19.24
N GLU A 151 15.72 13.27 -19.56
CA GLU A 151 14.51 13.86 -18.97
C GLU A 151 14.30 13.44 -17.50
N VAL A 152 14.81 12.27 -17.10
CA VAL A 152 14.60 11.71 -15.75
C VAL A 152 15.84 11.80 -14.87
N GLU A 153 17.03 11.91 -15.46
CA GLU A 153 18.31 12.06 -14.75
C GLU A 153 18.31 13.08 -13.60
N PRO A 154 17.73 14.30 -13.74
CA PRO A 154 17.71 15.28 -12.66
C PRO A 154 16.86 14.88 -11.44
N PHE A 155 16.04 13.84 -11.57
CA PHE A 155 15.04 13.43 -10.58
C PHE A 155 15.34 12.08 -9.92
N LEU A 156 16.39 11.39 -10.35
CA LEU A 156 16.76 10.08 -9.82
C LEU A 156 17.13 10.15 -8.33
N VAL A 157 16.70 9.15 -7.57
CA VAL A 157 17.02 9.04 -6.15
C VAL A 157 18.47 8.58 -5.97
N PRO A 158 19.30 9.30 -5.19
CA PRO A 158 20.67 8.89 -4.92
C PRO A 158 20.78 7.52 -4.24
N GLU A 159 21.93 6.85 -4.42
CA GLU A 159 22.18 5.52 -3.83
C GLU A 159 22.38 5.54 -2.29
N GLY A 160 22.63 6.71 -1.67
CA GLY A 160 22.86 6.90 -0.23
C GLY A 160 21.60 7.01 0.64
#